data_AF-G3JJ81-F1
#
_entry.id   AF-G3JJ81-F1
#
_cell.length_a   1.000
_cell.length_b   1.000
_cell.length_c   1.000
_cell.angle_alpha   90.00
_cell.angle_beta   90.00
_cell.angle_gamma   90.00
#
_symmetry.space_group_name_H-M   'P 1'
#
loop_
_entity.id
_entity.type
_entity.pdbx_description
1 polymer ?
#
loop_
_entity_poly.entity_id
_entity_poly.type
_entity_poly.pdbx_seq_one_letter_code
_entity_poly.pdbx_strand_id
1 'polypeptide(L)'
;MILHSFSYFSRAARSWVPALSRAIQVPRAQSSRHTRAGHPKSHFELVSWNIDFASSQPSKRCLGLVDHILNSGTPDIICLQEVRLDVRASLLGNAEIRESFLVTDAEPDLEERRFSTMTLLLKKRFTYNTSTDKPGDRAKFSIGPVFRQSLPSATGRDGLYVCLIPPYALDTFFGIINVHLESRDAYSYRAQQLHQLTNSLHEPGCSGGLIAGDFNATTEKDDSLIEANGLQDAWLSLHGDKEPNAPTWSVGRRRDPRYEPSRLDKIAMLGLAAERMEVMHPGSIGLASGEGGEVEWSDHRLDKISCRIWPPPARSLSALGLTNLSKLTLYHEKEGLGLPVLQLFYHSKAVHLGEPAHQ
;
A
#
# COMPACT_ATOMS: atom_id res chain seq x y z
N MET A 1 -3.09 -4.22 15.09
CA MET A 1 -3.65 -3.41 13.99
C MET A 1 -4.34 -2.21 14.60
N ILE A 2 -4.06 -1.00 14.14
CA ILE A 2 -4.69 0.23 14.64
C ILE A 2 -5.51 0.80 13.49
N LEU A 3 -6.84 0.86 13.66
CA LEU A 3 -7.72 1.46 12.68
C LEU A 3 -7.37 2.94 12.51
N HIS A 4 -7.31 3.40 11.28
CA HIS A 4 -6.95 4.76 10.94
C HIS A 4 -8.02 5.39 10.06
N SER A 5 -8.17 6.70 10.14
CA SER A 5 -9.00 7.44 9.20
C SER A 5 -8.21 7.86 7.97
N PHE A 6 -8.93 8.09 6.88
CA PHE A 6 -8.47 8.97 5.81
C PHE A 6 -9.40 10.19 5.80
N SER A 7 -8.93 11.32 5.30
CA SER A 7 -9.61 12.61 5.43
C SER A 7 -9.70 13.35 4.11
N TYR A 8 -10.71 14.21 3.99
CA TYR A 8 -10.83 15.18 2.92
C TYR A 8 -10.84 16.59 3.49
N PHE A 9 -10.34 17.56 2.74
CA PHE A 9 -10.44 18.96 3.16
C PHE A 9 -11.85 19.49 2.87
N SER A 10 -12.56 19.90 3.93
CA SER A 10 -13.87 20.54 3.82
C SER A 10 -13.69 22.05 3.68
N ARG A 11 -14.05 22.61 2.52
CA ARG A 11 -14.03 24.07 2.33
C ARG A 11 -14.95 24.81 3.30
N ALA A 12 -16.09 24.20 3.65
CA ALA A 12 -17.06 24.77 4.58
C ALA A 12 -16.49 24.86 6.01
N ALA A 13 -15.86 23.78 6.48
CA ALA A 13 -15.24 23.74 7.81
C ALA A 13 -13.84 24.38 7.84
N ARG A 14 -13.24 24.61 6.68
CA ARG A 14 -11.84 25.04 6.49
C ARG A 14 -10.84 24.15 7.22
N SER A 15 -11.15 22.86 7.31
CA SER A 15 -10.38 21.86 8.04
C SER A 15 -10.42 20.51 7.32
N TRP A 16 -9.47 19.64 7.69
CA TRP A 16 -9.52 18.24 7.31
C TRP A 16 -10.58 17.52 8.16
N VAL A 17 -11.46 16.79 7.47
CA VAL A 17 -12.56 16.05 8.09
C VAL A 17 -12.38 14.57 7.77
N PRO A 18 -12.53 13.66 8.76
CA PRO A 18 -12.51 12.23 8.50
C PRO A 18 -13.57 11.84 7.46
N ALA A 19 -13.16 11.03 6.50
CA ALA A 19 -14.03 10.41 5.52
C ALA A 19 -14.53 9.05 6.03
N LEU A 20 -15.67 8.60 5.51
CA LEU A 20 -16.24 7.32 5.88
C LEU A 20 -15.69 6.21 4.98
N SER A 21 -14.97 5.26 5.58
CA SER A 21 -14.61 4.02 4.92
C SER A 21 -15.85 3.19 4.64
N ARG A 22 -15.93 2.58 3.46
CA ARG A 22 -16.96 1.61 3.14
C ARG A 22 -16.65 0.27 3.81
N ALA A 23 -17.61 -0.28 4.55
CA ALA A 23 -17.47 -1.63 5.08
C ALA A 23 -17.44 -2.65 3.93
N ILE A 24 -16.53 -3.62 4.03
CA ILE A 24 -16.50 -4.78 3.13
C ILE A 24 -17.74 -5.63 3.42
N GLN A 25 -18.49 -5.99 2.38
CA GLN A 25 -19.72 -6.78 2.56
C GLN A 25 -19.37 -8.23 2.89
N VAL A 26 -20.09 -8.83 3.84
CA VAL A 26 -19.94 -10.27 4.12
C VAL A 26 -20.54 -11.04 2.95
N PRO A 27 -19.85 -12.07 2.41
CA PRO A 27 -20.41 -12.91 1.37
C PRO A 27 -21.72 -13.54 1.86
N ARG A 28 -22.85 -13.12 1.31
CA ARG A 28 -24.13 -13.77 1.57
C ARG A 28 -24.11 -15.12 0.84
N ALA A 29 -24.51 -16.20 1.51
CA ALA A 29 -24.69 -17.51 0.88
C ALA A 29 -25.82 -17.45 -0.17
N GLN A 30 -25.53 -16.89 -1.34
CA GLN A 30 -26.39 -16.89 -2.51
C GLN A 30 -25.54 -17.28 -3.71
N SER A 31 -26.01 -18.32 -4.40
CA SER A 31 -25.44 -18.95 -5.59
C SER A 31 -24.85 -17.92 -6.56
N SER A 32 -23.52 -17.92 -6.70
CA SER A 32 -22.79 -17.04 -7.63
C SER A 32 -22.95 -17.52 -9.07
N ARG A 33 -24.11 -17.25 -9.67
CA ARG A 33 -24.23 -17.10 -11.12
C ARG A 33 -23.95 -15.64 -11.51
N HIS A 34 -22.74 -15.16 -11.26
CA HIS A 34 -22.26 -13.98 -11.97
C HIS A 34 -21.71 -14.43 -13.32
N THR A 35 -22.57 -14.29 -14.33
CA THR A 35 -22.24 -14.51 -15.73
C THR A 35 -21.05 -13.68 -16.15
N ARG A 36 -20.15 -14.34 -16.89
CA ARG A 36 -18.94 -13.89 -17.57
C ARG A 36 -19.20 -12.79 -18.62
N ALA A 37 -19.86 -11.70 -18.25
CA ALA A 37 -19.97 -10.49 -19.07
C ALA A 37 -18.70 -9.67 -18.85
N GLY A 38 -18.00 -9.26 -19.91
CA GLY A 38 -16.71 -8.56 -19.83
C GLY A 38 -16.70 -7.45 -18.78
N HIS A 39 -16.03 -7.71 -17.65
CA HIS A 39 -15.90 -6.72 -16.59
C HIS A 39 -15.02 -5.58 -17.14
N PRO A 40 -15.40 -4.30 -16.95
CA PRO A 40 -14.54 -3.20 -17.31
C PRO A 40 -13.18 -3.40 -16.65
N LYS A 41 -12.09 -3.32 -17.43
CA LYS A 41 -10.73 -3.37 -16.89
C LYS A 41 -10.55 -2.19 -15.94
N SER A 42 -10.51 -2.45 -14.64
CA SER A 42 -10.19 -1.44 -13.65
C SER A 42 -8.67 -1.36 -13.48
N HIS A 43 -8.11 -0.22 -13.86
CA HIS A 43 -6.69 0.11 -13.67
C HIS A 43 -6.58 1.25 -12.66
N PHE A 44 -5.42 1.33 -12.00
CA PHE A 44 -5.04 2.51 -11.24
C PHE A 44 -3.55 2.78 -11.42
N GLU A 45 -3.18 4.06 -11.34
CA GLU A 45 -1.78 4.49 -11.31
C GLU A 45 -1.34 4.79 -9.88
N LEU A 46 -0.19 4.27 -9.49
CA LEU A 46 0.42 4.52 -8.19
C LEU A 46 1.83 5.09 -8.37
N VAL A 47 2.16 6.05 -7.52
CA VAL A 47 3.50 6.57 -7.34
C VAL A 47 3.97 6.25 -5.93
N SER A 48 5.22 5.82 -5.79
CA SER A 48 5.90 5.72 -4.50
C SER A 48 7.17 6.55 -4.49
N TRP A 49 7.42 7.29 -3.40
CA TRP A 49 8.64 8.07 -3.25
C TRP A 49 9.03 8.30 -1.78
N ASN A 50 10.25 7.89 -1.42
CA ASN A 50 10.90 8.37 -0.20
C ASN A 50 11.33 9.82 -0.40
N ILE A 51 10.82 10.73 0.42
CA ILE A 51 11.03 12.18 0.25
C ILE A 51 12.25 12.72 1.01
N ASP A 52 13.08 11.86 1.59
CA ASP A 52 14.32 12.21 2.29
C ASP A 52 14.08 13.26 3.39
N PHE A 53 13.75 12.82 4.60
CA PHE A 53 13.48 13.75 5.71
C PHE A 53 14.73 14.54 6.17
N ALA A 54 15.92 14.08 5.78
CA ALA A 54 17.18 14.48 6.39
C ALA A 54 17.84 15.66 5.68
N SER A 55 17.68 15.79 4.36
CA SER A 55 18.28 16.90 3.62
C SER A 55 17.52 18.23 3.83
N SER A 56 18.19 19.33 3.49
CA SER A 56 17.72 20.69 3.76
C SER A 56 16.39 21.02 3.06
N GLN A 57 15.66 21.99 3.63
CA GLN A 57 14.38 22.47 3.10
C GLN A 57 13.35 21.35 2.77
N PRO A 58 13.11 20.38 3.67
CA PRO A 58 12.31 19.18 3.36
C PRO A 58 10.90 19.52 2.88
N SER A 59 10.25 20.53 3.46
CA SER A 59 8.92 20.98 3.01
C SER A 59 8.92 21.53 1.58
N LYS A 60 9.89 22.39 1.24
CA LYS A 60 9.95 23.01 -0.11
C LYS A 60 10.28 21.97 -1.17
N ARG A 61 11.17 21.03 -0.84
CA ARG A 61 11.51 19.88 -1.71
C ARG A 61 10.31 18.98 -1.96
N CYS A 62 9.61 18.59 -0.89
CA CYS A 62 8.42 17.75 -1.00
C CYS A 62 7.32 18.41 -1.82
N LEU A 63 7.09 19.73 -1.67
CA LEU A 63 6.11 20.44 -2.49
C LEU A 63 6.52 20.51 -3.97
N GLY A 64 7.79 20.81 -4.27
CA GLY A 64 8.29 20.77 -5.65
C GLY A 64 8.18 19.38 -6.30
N LEU A 65 8.42 18.34 -5.51
CA LEU A 65 8.23 16.94 -5.88
C LEU A 65 6.76 16.63 -6.21
N VAL A 66 5.83 17.02 -5.34
CA VAL A 66 4.40 16.82 -5.60
C VAL A 66 3.97 17.59 -6.85
N ASP A 67 4.37 18.84 -6.99
CA ASP A 67 4.06 19.64 -8.18
C ASP A 67 4.57 18.95 -9.46
N HIS A 68 5.75 18.35 -9.42
CA HIS A 68 6.29 17.58 -10.54
C HIS A 68 5.48 16.32 -10.87
N ILE A 69 5.07 15.56 -9.85
CA ILE A 69 4.19 14.39 -10.02
C ILE A 69 2.89 14.81 -10.72
N LEU A 70 2.27 15.89 -10.24
CA LEU A 70 0.98 16.34 -10.74
C LEU A 70 1.07 16.86 -12.18
N ASN A 71 2.17 17.54 -12.53
CA ASN A 71 2.43 18.04 -13.88
C ASN A 71 2.82 16.92 -14.87
N SER A 72 3.39 15.81 -14.39
CA SER A 72 3.77 14.64 -15.21
C SER A 72 2.63 13.62 -15.42
N GLY A 73 1.40 14.02 -15.11
CA GLY A 73 0.23 13.17 -15.13
C GLY A 73 -0.13 12.67 -13.74
N THR A 74 -1.23 13.19 -13.21
CA THR A 74 -1.72 12.95 -11.85
C THR A 74 -2.05 11.48 -11.61
N PRO A 75 -1.27 10.76 -10.77
CA PRO A 75 -1.55 9.37 -10.44
C PRO A 75 -2.78 9.26 -9.55
N ASP A 76 -3.37 8.07 -9.51
CA ASP A 76 -4.53 7.79 -8.66
C ASP A 76 -4.11 7.73 -7.18
N ILE A 77 -2.92 7.22 -6.89
CA ILE A 77 -2.40 7.00 -5.53
C ILE A 77 -0.96 7.51 -5.44
N ILE A 78 -0.63 8.21 -4.36
CA ILE A 78 0.75 8.63 -4.04
C ILE A 78 1.11 8.11 -2.65
N CYS A 79 2.13 7.27 -2.59
CA CYS A 79 2.72 6.73 -1.36
C CYS A 79 4.00 7.52 -1.05
N LEU A 80 4.03 8.23 0.08
CA LEU A 80 5.21 8.95 0.55
C LEU A 80 5.79 8.24 1.77
N GLN A 81 7.11 8.15 1.83
CA GLN A 81 7.88 7.72 3.00
C GLN A 81 8.69 8.89 3.55
N GLU A 82 9.11 8.83 4.82
CA GLU A 82 9.92 9.88 5.44
C GLU A 82 9.20 11.23 5.62
N VAL A 83 7.88 11.21 5.81
CA VAL A 83 7.08 12.40 6.06
C VAL A 83 7.23 12.87 7.51
N ARG A 84 7.92 14.00 7.71
CA ARG A 84 8.01 14.71 9.00
C ARG A 84 6.78 15.56 9.28
N LEU A 85 6.63 16.00 10.55
CA LEU A 85 5.53 16.88 10.98
C LEU A 85 5.44 18.20 10.19
N ASP A 86 6.57 18.85 9.92
CA ASP A 86 6.65 20.10 9.14
C ASP A 86 6.29 19.90 7.66
N VAL A 87 6.76 18.79 7.07
CA VAL A 87 6.42 18.41 5.69
C VAL A 87 4.94 18.07 5.59
N ARG A 88 4.42 17.26 6.51
CA ARG A 88 3.00 16.93 6.63
C ARG A 88 2.15 18.19 6.72
N ALA A 89 2.51 19.14 7.59
CA ALA A 89 1.80 20.41 7.71
C ALA A 89 1.79 21.19 6.38
N SER A 90 2.90 21.15 5.63
CA SER A 90 3.02 21.79 4.32
C SER A 90 2.16 21.11 3.26
N LEU A 91 2.12 19.77 3.22
CA LEU A 91 1.25 18.98 2.34
C LEU A 91 -0.22 19.24 2.65
N LEU A 92 -0.61 19.19 3.92
CA LEU A 92 -1.96 19.50 4.39
C LEU A 92 -2.33 20.98 4.21
N GLY A 93 -1.33 21.85 4.00
CA GLY A 93 -1.43 23.26 3.69
C GLY A 93 -1.65 23.57 2.20
N ASN A 94 -1.19 22.68 1.33
CA ASN A 94 -1.15 22.88 -0.12
C ASN A 94 -2.58 22.90 -0.73
N ALA A 95 -2.85 23.90 -1.57
CA ALA A 95 -4.17 24.13 -2.14
C ALA A 95 -4.61 23.01 -3.10
N GLU A 96 -3.70 22.51 -3.93
CA GLU A 96 -3.97 21.44 -4.89
C GLU A 96 -4.23 20.10 -4.17
N ILE A 97 -3.44 19.79 -3.13
CA ILE A 97 -3.68 18.60 -2.29
C ILE A 97 -5.05 18.68 -1.63
N ARG A 98 -5.38 19.81 -1.00
CA ARG A 98 -6.70 20.02 -0.37
C ARG A 98 -7.85 19.84 -1.35
N GLU A 99 -7.67 20.30 -2.58
CA GLU A 99 -8.69 20.23 -3.61
C GLU A 99 -8.86 18.82 -4.16
N SER A 100 -7.75 18.19 -4.56
CA SER A 100 -7.76 17.01 -5.42
C SER A 100 -7.62 15.69 -4.66
N PHE A 101 -7.11 15.69 -3.43
CA PHE A 101 -6.72 14.45 -2.73
C PHE A 101 -7.45 14.22 -1.41
N LEU A 102 -7.74 12.96 -1.16
CA LEU A 102 -7.92 12.41 0.18
C LEU A 102 -6.55 12.08 0.74
N VAL A 103 -6.42 12.13 2.05
CA VAL A 103 -5.12 11.94 2.69
C VAL A 103 -5.24 11.06 3.93
N THR A 104 -4.27 10.18 4.16
CA THR A 104 -4.10 9.54 5.46
C THR A 104 -3.47 10.53 6.45
N ASP A 105 -3.61 10.26 7.74
CA ASP A 105 -2.87 10.97 8.78
C ASP A 105 -3.12 12.49 8.83
N ALA A 106 -4.29 12.99 8.42
CA ALA A 106 -4.62 14.43 8.54
C ALA A 106 -4.87 14.89 9.99
N GLU A 107 -5.11 13.94 10.90
CA GLU A 107 -5.39 14.19 12.30
C GLU A 107 -4.10 14.49 13.09
N PRO A 108 -4.17 15.34 14.12
CA PRO A 108 -2.99 15.81 14.86
C PRO A 108 -2.33 14.72 15.72
N ASP A 109 -3.02 13.63 16.04
CA ASP A 109 -2.60 12.60 17.01
C ASP A 109 -1.68 11.52 16.44
N LEU A 110 -0.74 11.90 15.58
CA LEU A 110 0.39 11.02 15.32
C LEU A 110 1.33 11.12 16.52
N GLU A 111 1.64 9.98 17.15
CA GLU A 111 2.73 9.90 18.12
C GLU A 111 3.97 10.63 17.56
N GLU A 112 4.76 11.29 18.43
CA GLU A 112 6.00 11.97 18.04
C GLU A 112 7.01 10.98 17.43
N ARG A 113 6.80 10.62 16.17
CA ARG A 113 7.71 9.84 15.35
C ARG A 113 8.57 10.83 14.58
N ARG A 114 9.84 10.46 14.38
CA ARG A 114 10.76 11.27 13.58
C ARG A 114 10.22 11.52 12.18
N PHE A 115 9.58 10.51 11.59
CA PHE A 115 8.87 10.56 10.33
C PHE A 115 7.86 9.41 10.24
N SER A 116 6.93 9.48 9.29
CA SER A 116 5.97 8.43 9.00
C SER A 116 5.82 8.21 7.48
N THR A 117 5.07 7.18 7.13
CA THR A 117 4.47 7.05 5.78
C THR A 117 3.21 7.90 5.70
N MET A 118 2.83 8.34 4.50
CA MET A 118 1.57 9.04 4.22
C MET A 118 1.08 8.66 2.82
N THR A 119 -0.23 8.48 2.66
CA THR A 119 -0.82 8.11 1.36
C THR A 119 -1.85 9.15 0.93
N LEU A 120 -1.74 9.61 -0.32
CA LEU A 120 -2.69 10.51 -0.97
C LEU A 120 -3.50 9.74 -2.03
N LEU A 121 -4.82 9.93 -2.07
CA LEU A 121 -5.73 9.25 -2.97
C LEU A 121 -6.53 10.28 -3.78
N LEU A 122 -6.46 10.20 -5.11
CA LEU A 122 -7.09 11.17 -6.01
C LEU A 122 -8.62 11.09 -5.92
N LYS A 123 -9.28 12.12 -5.35
CA LYS A 123 -10.73 12.12 -5.03
C LYS A 123 -11.61 11.68 -6.20
N LYS A 124 -11.31 12.12 -7.42
CA LYS A 124 -12.14 11.80 -8.60
C LYS A 124 -12.13 10.31 -8.96
N ARG A 125 -11.22 9.50 -8.41
CA ARG A 125 -11.03 8.07 -8.73
C ARG A 125 -11.68 7.14 -7.72
N PHE A 126 -12.00 7.65 -6.54
CA PHE A 126 -12.51 6.86 -5.42
C PHE A 126 -13.86 7.37 -4.92
N THR A 127 -14.70 6.46 -4.43
CA THR A 127 -15.85 6.79 -3.61
C THR A 127 -15.49 6.68 -2.14
N TYR A 128 -15.84 7.69 -1.36
CA TYR A 128 -15.43 7.83 0.04
C TYR A 128 -16.46 8.51 0.95
N ASN A 129 -17.65 8.78 0.42
CA ASN A 129 -18.78 9.27 1.19
C ASN A 129 -20.08 8.94 0.47
N THR A 130 -20.98 8.21 1.14
CA THR A 130 -22.22 7.67 0.52
C THR A 130 -23.18 8.76 0.05
N SER A 131 -23.06 9.98 0.59
CA SER A 131 -23.92 11.11 0.24
C SER A 131 -23.47 11.91 -1.00
N THR A 132 -22.26 11.67 -1.51
CA THR A 132 -21.73 12.38 -2.70
C THR A 132 -21.77 11.55 -3.98
N ASP A 133 -22.19 10.28 -3.88
CA ASP A 133 -22.18 9.34 -5.00
C ASP A 133 -23.21 9.75 -6.06
N LYS A 134 -22.71 10.21 -7.21
CA LYS A 134 -23.53 10.49 -8.40
C LYS A 134 -23.82 9.18 -9.15
N PRO A 135 -24.86 9.13 -9.99
CA PRO A 135 -25.20 7.93 -10.79
C PRO A 135 -24.04 7.36 -11.66
N GLY A 136 -23.00 8.15 -11.95
CA GLY A 136 -21.78 7.74 -12.65
C GLY A 136 -20.66 7.14 -11.79
N ASP A 137 -20.78 7.14 -10.46
CA ASP A 137 -19.75 6.65 -9.53
C ASP A 137 -19.71 5.12 -9.40
N ARG A 138 -20.64 4.41 -10.06
CA ARG A 138 -20.72 2.94 -10.07
C ARG A 138 -19.52 2.23 -10.73
N ALA A 139 -18.61 2.97 -11.36
CA ALA A 139 -17.40 2.43 -11.99
C ALA A 139 -16.10 2.70 -11.20
N LYS A 140 -16.18 3.33 -10.03
CA LYS A 140 -15.03 3.72 -9.21
C LYS A 140 -14.77 2.74 -8.08
N PHE A 141 -13.53 2.69 -7.60
CA PHE A 141 -13.19 1.98 -6.37
C PHE A 141 -13.82 2.68 -5.17
N SER A 142 -14.34 1.92 -4.22
CA SER A 142 -14.64 2.47 -2.89
C SER A 142 -13.43 2.30 -1.99
N ILE A 143 -13.16 3.29 -1.15
CA ILE A 143 -12.14 3.15 -0.11
C ILE A 143 -12.75 2.38 1.06
N GLY A 144 -12.16 1.22 1.35
CA GLY A 144 -12.48 0.38 2.49
C GLY A 144 -11.75 0.82 3.76
N PRO A 145 -11.54 -0.09 4.72
CA PRO A 145 -10.77 0.19 5.92
C PRO A 145 -9.36 0.72 5.60
N VAL A 146 -8.90 1.67 6.43
CA VAL A 146 -7.52 2.17 6.45
C VAL A 146 -6.96 1.86 7.82
N PHE A 147 -5.75 1.34 7.90
CA PHE A 147 -5.15 0.98 9.19
C PHE A 147 -3.62 0.95 9.13
N ARG A 148 -2.98 1.04 10.29
CA ARG A 148 -1.55 0.82 10.45
C ARG A 148 -1.30 -0.53 11.12
N GLN A 149 -0.35 -1.28 10.58
CA GLN A 149 0.15 -2.51 11.19
C GLN A 149 1.60 -2.31 11.61
N SER A 150 1.83 -2.33 12.93
CA SER A 150 3.18 -2.35 13.48
C SER A 150 3.94 -3.55 12.95
N LEU A 151 5.19 -3.34 12.55
CA LEU A 151 6.07 -4.39 12.07
C LEU A 151 7.19 -4.65 13.09
N PRO A 152 7.82 -5.85 13.08
CA PRO A 152 9.03 -6.09 13.84
C PRO A 152 10.09 -5.07 13.41
N SER A 153 10.55 -4.22 14.33
CA SER A 153 11.43 -3.11 13.96
C SER A 153 12.22 -2.58 15.16
N ALA A 154 13.45 -2.12 14.89
CA ALA A 154 14.27 -1.37 15.82
C ALA A 154 13.96 0.14 15.80
N THR A 155 13.36 0.66 14.73
CA THR A 155 13.08 2.10 14.55
C THR A 155 11.60 2.41 14.37
N GLY A 156 10.71 1.51 14.79
CA GLY A 156 9.26 1.73 14.78
C GLY A 156 8.61 1.71 13.39
N ARG A 157 9.05 0.83 12.49
CA ARG A 157 8.43 0.66 11.16
C ARG A 157 7.00 0.12 11.26
N ASP A 158 6.15 0.58 10.38
CA ASP A 158 4.81 0.07 10.16
C ASP A 158 4.49 -0.07 8.67
N GLY A 159 3.42 -0.79 8.36
CA GLY A 159 2.75 -0.73 7.06
C GLY A 159 1.47 0.09 7.18
N LEU A 160 1.30 1.07 6.29
CA LEU A 160 0.07 1.85 6.16
C LEU A 160 -0.82 1.25 5.06
N TYR A 161 -1.95 0.69 5.46
CA TYR A 161 -2.86 -0.06 4.61
C TYR A 161 -4.03 0.81 4.17
N VAL A 162 -4.35 0.73 2.88
CA VAL A 162 -5.58 1.25 2.29
C VAL A 162 -6.26 0.11 1.53
N CYS A 163 -7.44 -0.31 1.97
CA CYS A 163 -8.25 -1.30 1.25
C CYS A 163 -9.00 -0.63 0.10
N LEU A 164 -8.87 -1.16 -1.12
CA LEU A 164 -9.63 -0.74 -2.29
C LEU A 164 -10.69 -1.78 -2.64
N ILE A 165 -11.96 -1.39 -2.54
CA ILE A 165 -13.10 -2.27 -2.87
C ILE A 165 -13.48 -2.01 -4.34
N PRO A 166 -13.35 -3.00 -5.22
CA PRO A 166 -13.73 -2.84 -6.62
C PRO A 166 -15.25 -2.65 -6.77
N PRO A 167 -15.70 -1.86 -7.76
CA PRO A 167 -17.14 -1.58 -7.95
C PRO A 167 -17.98 -2.84 -8.26
N TYR A 168 -17.34 -3.90 -8.76
CA TYR A 168 -17.98 -5.15 -9.19
C TYR A 168 -17.92 -6.29 -8.17
N ALA A 169 -17.16 -6.14 -7.07
CA ALA A 169 -17.06 -7.17 -6.02
C ALA A 169 -16.95 -6.48 -4.66
N LEU A 170 -18.11 -6.17 -4.08
CA LEU A 170 -18.23 -5.41 -2.83
C LEU A 170 -17.88 -6.24 -1.57
N ASP A 171 -17.75 -7.55 -1.73
CA ASP A 171 -17.35 -8.52 -0.71
C ASP A 171 -15.85 -8.84 -0.76
N THR A 172 -15.10 -8.22 -1.67
CA THR A 172 -13.66 -8.35 -1.75
C THR A 172 -12.96 -6.99 -1.77
N PHE A 173 -11.65 -7.00 -1.54
CA PHE A 173 -10.81 -5.81 -1.62
C PHE A 173 -9.40 -6.14 -2.12
N PHE A 174 -8.68 -5.10 -2.55
CA PHE A 174 -7.24 -5.13 -2.80
C PHE A 174 -6.51 -4.30 -1.74
N GLY A 175 -5.43 -4.81 -1.18
CA GLY A 175 -4.60 -4.09 -0.21
C GLY A 175 -3.55 -3.22 -0.90
N ILE A 176 -3.54 -1.92 -0.60
CA ILE A 176 -2.43 -1.03 -0.96
C ILE A 176 -1.65 -0.75 0.32
N ILE A 177 -0.39 -1.16 0.36
CA ILE A 177 0.44 -1.09 1.57
C ILE A 177 1.63 -0.17 1.30
N ASN A 178 1.62 1.01 1.92
CA ASN A 178 2.74 1.94 1.89
C ASN A 178 3.72 1.61 3.03
N VAL A 179 4.98 1.36 2.68
CA VAL A 179 6.00 0.90 3.64
C VAL A 179 7.28 1.73 3.56
N HIS A 180 7.99 1.75 4.68
CA HIS A 180 9.42 2.07 4.71
C HIS A 180 10.07 1.03 5.64
N LEU A 181 10.62 -0.02 5.04
CA LEU A 181 11.18 -1.16 5.76
C LEU A 181 12.48 -0.80 6.49
N GLU A 182 12.96 -1.73 7.34
CA GLU A 182 14.12 -1.49 8.19
C GLU A 182 15.37 -1.13 7.38
N SER A 183 15.98 0.01 7.71
CA SER A 183 17.16 0.53 7.03
C SER A 183 18.44 -0.13 7.52
N ARG A 184 19.56 0.13 6.81
CA ARG A 184 20.90 -0.40 7.10
C ARG A 184 20.99 -1.92 6.95
N ASP A 185 22.05 -2.54 7.47
CA ASP A 185 22.26 -3.99 7.43
C ASP A 185 21.36 -4.71 8.45
N ALA A 186 20.07 -4.82 8.11
CA ALA A 186 19.01 -5.32 8.97
C ALA A 186 18.11 -6.33 8.24
N TYR A 187 18.72 -7.21 7.43
CA TYR A 187 18.01 -8.19 6.60
C TYR A 187 16.96 -9.01 7.38
N SER A 188 17.28 -9.46 8.60
CA SER A 188 16.39 -10.28 9.41
C SER A 188 15.08 -9.56 9.77
N TYR A 189 15.13 -8.24 10.01
CA TYR A 189 13.93 -7.43 10.19
C TYR A 189 13.16 -7.34 8.89
N ARG A 190 13.80 -6.94 7.78
CA ARG A 190 13.13 -6.80 6.48
C ARG A 190 12.44 -8.08 6.02
N ALA A 191 13.09 -9.23 6.21
CA ALA A 191 12.50 -10.54 5.90
C ALA A 191 11.22 -10.80 6.70
N GLN A 192 11.24 -10.57 8.02
CA GLN A 192 10.07 -10.73 8.88
C GLN A 192 8.97 -9.72 8.55
N GLN A 193 9.35 -8.47 8.29
CA GLN A 193 8.44 -7.39 7.91
C GLN A 193 7.70 -7.76 6.62
N LEU A 194 8.42 -8.12 5.56
CA LEU A 194 7.79 -8.48 4.28
C LEU A 194 6.93 -9.73 4.39
N HIS A 195 7.36 -10.74 5.15
CA HIS A 195 6.56 -11.93 5.42
C HIS A 195 5.23 -11.57 6.11
N GLN A 196 5.28 -10.74 7.15
CA GLN A 196 4.09 -10.30 7.86
C GLN A 196 3.13 -9.52 6.95
N LEU A 197 3.65 -8.62 6.11
CA LEU A 197 2.85 -7.84 5.16
C LEU A 197 2.21 -8.72 4.08
N THR A 198 2.94 -9.73 3.60
CA THR A 198 2.46 -10.71 2.62
C THR A 198 1.26 -11.48 3.16
N ASN A 199 1.33 -11.94 4.41
CA ASN A 199 0.22 -12.64 5.05
C ASN A 199 -1.07 -11.81 5.04
N SER A 200 -0.97 -10.49 5.21
CA SER A 200 -2.13 -9.59 5.13
C SER A 200 -2.78 -9.56 3.74
N LEU A 201 -2.01 -9.76 2.67
CA LEU A 201 -2.56 -9.85 1.31
C LEU A 201 -3.26 -11.18 1.04
N HIS A 202 -3.08 -12.18 1.91
CA HIS A 202 -3.72 -13.50 1.85
C HIS A 202 -4.95 -13.63 2.77
N GLU A 203 -5.27 -12.59 3.55
CA GLU A 203 -6.42 -12.59 4.47
C GLU A 203 -7.75 -12.82 3.72
N PRO A 204 -8.75 -13.46 4.36
CA PRO A 204 -10.07 -13.66 3.76
C PRO A 204 -10.71 -12.35 3.27
N GLY A 205 -11.25 -12.37 2.06
CA GLY A 205 -11.80 -11.19 1.39
C GLY A 205 -10.76 -10.36 0.63
N CYS A 206 -9.46 -10.51 0.93
CA CYS A 206 -8.40 -9.90 0.13
C CYS A 206 -8.22 -10.69 -1.18
N SER A 207 -8.33 -10.01 -2.32
CA SER A 207 -8.08 -10.58 -3.66
C SER A 207 -6.63 -10.40 -4.11
N GLY A 208 -5.77 -9.91 -3.23
CA GLY A 208 -4.39 -9.53 -3.50
C GLY A 208 -4.15 -8.04 -3.25
N GLY A 209 -3.11 -7.48 -3.84
CA GLY A 209 -2.72 -6.10 -3.61
C GLY A 209 -1.28 -5.81 -4.00
N LEU A 210 -0.76 -4.71 -3.48
CA LEU A 210 0.64 -4.34 -3.62
C LEU A 210 1.22 -3.80 -2.31
N ILE A 211 2.52 -4.02 -2.16
CA ILE A 211 3.37 -3.40 -1.15
C ILE A 211 4.33 -2.49 -1.91
N ALA A 212 4.26 -1.18 -1.67
CA ALA A 212 5.06 -0.18 -2.36
C ALA A 212 5.74 0.74 -1.35
N GLY A 213 6.98 1.10 -1.64
CA GLY A 213 7.75 1.96 -0.76
C GLY A 213 9.23 1.70 -0.83
N ASP A 214 9.93 2.23 0.16
CA ASP A 214 11.35 1.99 0.37
C ASP A 214 11.53 0.65 1.11
N PHE A 215 11.99 -0.36 0.38
CA PHE A 215 12.28 -1.68 0.94
C PHE A 215 13.62 -1.71 1.65
N ASN A 216 14.46 -0.68 1.53
CA ASN A 216 15.84 -0.68 1.99
C ASN A 216 16.58 -1.97 1.56
N ALA A 217 16.37 -2.40 0.31
CA ALA A 217 16.97 -3.60 -0.23
C ALA A 217 18.47 -3.37 -0.54
N THR A 218 19.30 -3.50 0.50
CA THR A 218 20.72 -3.14 0.45
C THR A 218 21.65 -4.32 0.11
N THR A 219 21.13 -5.55 0.07
CA THR A 219 21.92 -6.77 -0.18
C THR A 219 21.28 -7.64 -1.25
N GLU A 220 22.06 -8.51 -1.91
CA GLU A 220 21.54 -9.49 -2.87
C GLU A 220 20.46 -10.41 -2.27
N LYS A 221 20.53 -10.68 -0.96
CA LYS A 221 19.49 -11.45 -0.28
C LYS A 221 18.16 -10.71 -0.28
N ASP A 222 18.17 -9.39 -0.18
CA ASP A 222 16.95 -8.57 -0.24
C ASP A 222 16.28 -8.62 -1.62
N ASP A 223 17.03 -8.90 -2.68
CA ASP A 223 16.46 -9.01 -4.03
C ASP A 223 15.54 -10.22 -4.20
N SER A 224 15.83 -11.31 -3.48
CA SER A 224 15.00 -12.52 -3.50
C SER A 224 13.83 -12.49 -2.50
N LEU A 225 13.74 -11.49 -1.61
CA LEU A 225 12.71 -11.44 -0.57
C LEU A 225 11.28 -11.39 -1.13
N ILE A 226 11.08 -10.67 -2.24
CA ILE A 226 9.77 -10.57 -2.89
C ILE A 226 9.32 -11.94 -3.39
N GLU A 227 10.17 -12.61 -4.16
CA GLU A 227 9.88 -13.95 -4.70
C GLU A 227 9.76 -15.02 -3.59
N ALA A 228 10.62 -14.96 -2.57
CA ALA A 228 10.59 -15.87 -1.43
C ALA A 228 9.27 -15.80 -0.63
N ASN A 229 8.54 -14.69 -0.74
CA ASN A 229 7.20 -14.52 -0.16
C ASN A 229 6.07 -14.79 -1.17
N GLY A 230 6.37 -15.34 -2.35
CA GLY A 230 5.37 -15.63 -3.38
C GLY A 230 4.76 -14.39 -4.02
N LEU A 231 5.44 -13.24 -3.90
CA LEU A 231 5.04 -11.99 -4.54
C LEU A 231 5.78 -11.82 -5.87
N GLN A 232 5.23 -10.98 -6.74
CA GLN A 232 5.86 -10.59 -7.99
C GLN A 232 6.47 -9.19 -7.86
N ASP A 233 7.76 -9.03 -8.20
CA ASP A 233 8.38 -7.71 -8.33
C ASP A 233 7.87 -7.05 -9.62
N ALA A 234 7.22 -5.90 -9.50
CA ALA A 234 6.62 -5.23 -10.63
C ALA A 234 7.63 -4.77 -11.69
N TRP A 235 8.81 -4.30 -11.27
CA TRP A 235 9.84 -3.84 -12.19
C TRP A 235 10.38 -5.02 -13.01
N LEU A 236 10.73 -6.12 -12.33
CA LEU A 236 11.22 -7.33 -12.98
C LEU A 236 10.14 -7.98 -13.85
N SER A 237 8.86 -7.89 -13.47
CA SER A 237 7.76 -8.44 -14.28
C SER A 237 7.61 -7.77 -15.65
N LEU A 238 8.00 -6.50 -15.77
CA LEU A 238 7.87 -5.72 -17.00
C LEU A 238 9.16 -5.69 -17.82
N HIS A 239 10.30 -5.54 -17.14
CA HIS A 239 11.59 -5.31 -17.79
C HIS A 239 12.47 -6.56 -17.84
N GLY A 240 12.13 -7.60 -17.08
CA GLY A 240 12.91 -8.83 -16.94
C GLY A 240 14.34 -8.55 -16.51
N ASP A 241 15.25 -9.43 -16.93
CA ASP A 241 16.68 -9.35 -16.59
C ASP A 241 17.45 -8.32 -17.44
N LYS A 242 16.77 -7.51 -18.25
CA LYS A 242 17.42 -6.50 -19.10
C LYS A 242 17.94 -5.32 -18.28
N GLU A 243 17.19 -4.92 -17.26
CA GLU A 243 17.52 -3.78 -16.40
C GLU A 243 17.21 -4.08 -14.92
N PRO A 244 17.74 -5.15 -14.33
CA PRO A 244 17.29 -5.64 -13.01
C PRO A 244 17.59 -4.66 -11.86
N ASN A 245 18.60 -3.82 -12.05
CA ASN A 245 19.16 -2.97 -10.99
C ASN A 245 18.49 -1.60 -10.89
N ALA A 246 17.76 -1.14 -11.91
CA ALA A 246 17.19 0.20 -12.06
C ALA A 246 17.25 1.08 -10.79
N PRO A 247 18.38 1.78 -10.55
CA PRO A 247 18.70 2.24 -9.21
C PRO A 247 17.78 3.40 -8.84
N THR A 248 17.06 3.23 -7.75
CA THR A 248 16.14 4.20 -7.17
C THR A 248 16.79 5.04 -6.09
N TRP A 249 17.98 4.69 -5.60
CA TRP A 249 18.71 5.46 -4.60
C TRP A 249 20.08 5.95 -5.09
N SER A 250 20.69 6.86 -4.32
CA SER A 250 21.99 7.52 -4.52
C SER A 250 22.00 8.80 -5.38
N VAL A 251 20.84 9.45 -5.58
CA VAL A 251 20.79 10.70 -6.35
C VAL A 251 21.51 11.83 -5.60
N GLY A 252 22.27 12.67 -6.30
CA GLY A 252 23.10 13.72 -5.70
C GLY A 252 24.31 13.23 -4.89
N ARG A 253 24.43 11.91 -4.63
CA ARG A 253 25.50 11.31 -3.79
C ARG A 253 26.47 10.40 -4.55
N ARG A 254 26.35 10.31 -5.88
CA ARG A 254 27.13 9.40 -6.76
C ARG A 254 28.66 9.51 -6.66
N ARG A 255 29.21 10.57 -6.07
CA ARG A 255 30.66 10.77 -5.92
C ARG A 255 31.23 10.21 -4.62
N ASP A 256 30.37 9.75 -3.72
CA ASP A 256 30.77 9.16 -2.45
C ASP A 256 30.59 7.63 -2.54
N PRO A 257 31.68 6.84 -2.46
CA PRO A 257 31.63 5.38 -2.62
C PRO A 257 30.84 4.66 -1.52
N ARG A 258 30.40 5.37 -0.48
CA ARG A 258 29.46 4.83 0.53
C ARG A 258 28.01 4.79 0.02
N TYR A 259 27.72 5.44 -1.10
CA TYR A 259 26.38 5.59 -1.68
C TYR A 259 26.32 4.98 -3.07
N GLU A 260 26.74 3.73 -3.21
CA GLU A 260 26.62 3.00 -4.47
C GLU A 260 25.14 2.93 -4.92
N PRO A 261 24.83 3.25 -6.20
CA PRO A 261 23.48 3.21 -6.72
C PRO A 261 22.81 1.85 -6.48
N SER A 262 21.64 1.87 -5.83
CA SER A 262 20.92 0.66 -5.42
C SER A 262 19.42 0.82 -5.68
N ARG A 263 18.69 -0.30 -5.86
CA ARG A 263 17.23 -0.32 -6.00
C ARG A 263 16.57 -0.57 -4.66
N LEU A 264 16.45 0.49 -3.86
CA LEU A 264 15.85 0.42 -2.52
C LEU A 264 14.33 0.46 -2.59
N ASP A 265 13.78 1.34 -3.41
CA ASP A 265 12.34 1.40 -3.68
C ASP A 265 11.90 0.26 -4.59
N LYS A 266 10.81 -0.41 -4.19
CA LYS A 266 10.23 -1.56 -4.92
C LYS A 266 8.71 -1.56 -4.82
N ILE A 267 8.08 -2.27 -5.76
CA ILE A 267 6.64 -2.56 -5.75
C ILE A 267 6.45 -4.06 -5.90
N ALA A 268 6.02 -4.71 -4.81
CA ALA A 268 5.72 -6.14 -4.77
C ALA A 268 4.20 -6.35 -4.93
N MET A 269 3.79 -7.29 -5.77
CA MET A 269 2.39 -7.49 -6.15
C MET A 269 1.92 -8.92 -5.88
N LEU A 270 0.63 -9.05 -5.53
CA LEU A 270 -0.10 -10.31 -5.46
C LEU A 270 -1.46 -10.15 -6.15
N GLY A 271 -1.83 -11.04 -7.07
CA GLY A 271 -3.15 -11.00 -7.71
C GLY A 271 -3.41 -9.77 -8.60
N LEU A 272 -2.36 -9.00 -8.90
CA LEU A 272 -2.36 -7.84 -9.80
C LEU A 272 -1.39 -8.07 -10.95
N ALA A 273 -1.55 -7.33 -12.05
CA ALA A 273 -0.60 -7.32 -13.15
C ALA A 273 -0.09 -5.89 -13.38
N ALA A 274 1.23 -5.70 -13.42
CA ALA A 274 1.81 -4.45 -13.87
C ALA A 274 1.60 -4.29 -15.38
N GLU A 275 1.27 -3.08 -15.84
CA GLU A 275 1.14 -2.75 -17.27
C GLU A 275 2.29 -1.87 -17.77
N ARG A 276 2.73 -0.95 -16.91
CA ARG A 276 3.80 0.00 -17.18
C ARG A 276 4.44 0.39 -15.86
N MET A 277 5.76 0.53 -15.86
CA MET A 277 6.49 1.07 -14.73
C MET A 277 7.67 1.89 -15.25
N GLU A 278 7.86 3.06 -14.65
CA GLU A 278 8.95 3.97 -14.97
C GLU A 278 9.58 4.52 -13.70
N VAL A 279 10.91 4.71 -13.75
CA VAL A 279 11.66 5.38 -12.69
C VAL A 279 11.90 6.83 -13.13
N MET A 280 11.49 7.78 -12.30
CA MET A 280 11.60 9.20 -12.60
C MET A 280 12.63 9.87 -11.68
N HIS A 281 13.48 10.70 -12.28
CA HIS A 281 14.54 11.40 -11.56
C HIS A 281 13.96 12.57 -10.74
N PRO A 282 14.48 12.83 -9.52
CA PRO A 282 14.14 14.07 -8.83
C PRO A 282 14.66 15.25 -9.65
N GLY A 283 13.88 16.32 -9.66
CA GLY A 283 14.39 17.65 -9.97
C GLY A 283 14.99 18.30 -8.72
N SER A 284 15.34 19.56 -8.84
CA SER A 284 16.02 20.33 -7.80
C SER A 284 15.27 21.60 -7.43
N ILE A 285 15.56 22.13 -6.24
CA ILE A 285 15.21 23.50 -5.85
C ILE A 285 16.47 24.34 -5.68
N GLY A 286 16.41 25.60 -6.08
CA GLY A 286 17.45 26.57 -5.78
C GLY A 286 17.52 26.88 -4.27
N LEU A 287 18.74 26.91 -3.74
CA LEU A 287 19.04 27.48 -2.43
C LEU A 287 18.96 29.02 -2.49
N ALA A 288 18.70 29.68 -1.35
CA ALA A 288 18.59 31.13 -1.31
C ALA A 288 19.91 31.82 -1.69
N SER A 289 19.81 33.04 -2.22
CA SER A 289 20.93 33.85 -2.71
C SER A 289 21.99 34.03 -1.62
N GLY A 290 23.16 33.41 -1.81
CA GLY A 290 24.30 33.44 -0.88
C GLY A 290 24.94 32.07 -0.65
N GLU A 291 24.19 30.98 -0.82
CA GLU A 291 24.68 29.61 -0.59
C GLU A 291 25.08 28.85 -1.86
N GLY A 292 24.88 29.44 -3.05
CA GLY A 292 25.35 28.89 -4.32
C GLY A 292 25.15 27.38 -4.47
N GLY A 293 23.92 26.92 -4.71
CA GLY A 293 23.68 25.50 -4.93
C GLY A 293 22.22 25.17 -5.24
N GLU A 294 22.03 24.00 -5.83
CA GLU A 294 20.75 23.33 -6.00
C GLU A 294 20.70 22.14 -5.04
N VAL A 295 19.52 21.85 -4.48
CA VAL A 295 19.29 20.64 -3.70
C VAL A 295 18.18 19.82 -4.37
N GLU A 296 18.50 18.56 -4.65
CA GLU A 296 17.57 17.60 -5.24
C GLU A 296 16.38 17.36 -4.30
N TRP A 297 15.19 17.19 -4.87
CA TRP A 297 13.98 16.97 -4.09
C TRP A 297 14.05 15.74 -3.16
N SER A 298 14.84 14.73 -3.54
CA SER A 298 15.13 13.55 -2.74
C SER A 298 16.45 12.93 -3.22
N ASP A 299 17.13 12.15 -2.36
CA ASP A 299 18.21 11.25 -2.78
C ASP A 299 17.69 9.92 -3.37
N HIS A 300 16.37 9.72 -3.35
CA HIS A 300 15.65 8.68 -4.06
C HIS A 300 15.06 9.18 -5.39
N ARG A 301 14.83 8.25 -6.30
CA ARG A 301 14.04 8.39 -7.53
C ARG A 301 12.62 7.88 -7.27
N LEU A 302 11.70 8.43 -8.03
CA LEU A 302 10.30 8.03 -7.99
C LEU A 302 10.09 6.73 -8.72
N ASP A 303 9.29 5.83 -8.14
CA ASP A 303 8.70 4.69 -8.85
C ASP A 303 7.26 5.01 -9.24
N LYS A 304 6.97 5.12 -10.55
CA LYS A 304 5.60 5.28 -11.08
C LYS A 304 5.19 3.98 -11.75
N ILE A 305 4.05 3.43 -11.34
CA ILE A 305 3.48 2.21 -11.90
C ILE A 305 2.02 2.41 -12.34
N SER A 306 1.66 1.81 -13.48
CA SER A 306 0.27 1.53 -13.85
C SER A 306 -0.01 0.06 -13.59
N CYS A 307 -0.98 -0.21 -12.73
CA CYS A 307 -1.42 -1.56 -12.39
C CYS A 307 -2.80 -1.85 -13.00
N ARG A 308 -2.92 -3.04 -13.60
CA ARG A 308 -4.20 -3.63 -13.94
C ARG A 308 -4.62 -4.59 -12.83
N ILE A 309 -5.83 -4.39 -12.31
CA ILE A 309 -6.49 -5.43 -11.53
C ILE A 309 -7.01 -6.49 -12.51
N TRP A 310 -6.48 -7.70 -12.39
CA TRP A 310 -7.06 -8.85 -13.07
C TRP A 310 -8.30 -9.28 -12.27
N PRO A 311 -9.48 -9.52 -12.89
CA PRO A 311 -10.53 -10.21 -12.17
C PRO A 311 -9.97 -11.56 -11.72
N PRO A 312 -10.17 -12.00 -10.47
CA PRO A 312 -9.63 -13.28 -10.03
C PRO A 312 -10.06 -14.36 -11.04
N PRO A 313 -9.16 -15.26 -11.49
CA PRO A 313 -9.64 -16.43 -12.21
C PRO A 313 -10.69 -17.08 -11.33
N ALA A 314 -11.85 -17.42 -11.92
CA ALA A 314 -12.92 -18.11 -11.21
C ALA A 314 -12.27 -19.21 -10.37
N ARG A 315 -12.37 -19.10 -9.03
CA ARG A 315 -11.87 -20.14 -8.14
C ARG A 315 -12.59 -21.41 -8.56
N SER A 316 -11.93 -22.26 -9.34
CA SER A 316 -12.41 -23.61 -9.55
C SER A 316 -12.38 -24.22 -8.17
N LEU A 317 -13.52 -24.71 -7.69
CA LEU A 317 -13.62 -25.48 -6.45
C LEU A 317 -12.66 -26.69 -6.43
N SER A 318 -12.07 -27.04 -7.59
CA SER A 318 -11.01 -28.05 -7.69
C SER A 318 -9.65 -27.63 -7.11
N ALA A 319 -9.38 -26.33 -6.91
CA ALA A 319 -8.07 -25.84 -6.44
C ALA A 319 -7.90 -25.87 -4.91
N LEU A 320 -8.95 -26.23 -4.16
CA LEU A 320 -8.90 -26.37 -2.69
C LEU A 320 -8.62 -27.81 -2.21
N GLY A 321 -8.35 -28.77 -3.10
CA GLY A 321 -8.01 -30.14 -2.68
C GLY A 321 -9.09 -30.83 -1.84
N LEU A 322 -10.33 -30.33 -1.85
CA LEU A 322 -11.46 -30.92 -1.14
C LEU A 322 -12.25 -31.85 -2.07
N THR A 323 -11.57 -32.83 -2.66
CA THR A 323 -12.25 -33.99 -3.26
C THR A 323 -12.49 -35.03 -2.17
N ASN A 324 -13.44 -34.75 -1.27
CA ASN A 324 -14.25 -35.74 -0.56
C ASN A 324 -15.18 -35.04 0.44
N LEU A 325 -16.28 -34.49 -0.08
CA LEU A 325 -17.49 -34.28 0.71
C LEU A 325 -18.55 -35.27 0.23
N SER A 326 -18.36 -36.55 0.57
CA SER A 326 -19.47 -37.46 0.72
C SER A 326 -19.73 -37.63 2.22
N LYS A 327 -20.95 -37.27 2.63
CA LYS A 327 -21.52 -37.27 4.00
C LYS A 327 -21.23 -36.04 4.86
N LEU A 328 -22.00 -34.98 4.64
CA LEU A 328 -22.52 -34.19 5.76
C LEU A 328 -24.00 -34.55 5.94
N THR A 329 -24.30 -35.34 6.96
CA THR A 329 -25.66 -35.59 7.42
C THR A 329 -26.14 -34.35 8.16
N LEU A 330 -27.18 -33.69 7.64
CA LEU A 330 -27.88 -32.61 8.33
C LEU A 330 -28.53 -33.14 9.62
N TYR A 331 -28.03 -32.72 10.78
CA TYR A 331 -28.82 -32.73 12.00
C TYR A 331 -29.55 -31.39 12.10
N HIS A 332 -30.87 -31.46 11.98
CA HIS A 332 -31.78 -30.39 12.35
C HIS A 332 -32.06 -30.53 13.83
N GLU A 333 -31.72 -29.53 14.64
CA GLU A 333 -32.34 -29.37 15.95
C GLU A 333 -32.99 -27.99 16.04
N LYS A 334 -34.22 -28.01 16.54
CA LYS A 334 -35.20 -26.93 16.57
C LYS A 334 -34.96 -26.02 17.78
N GLU A 335 -35.24 -24.74 17.55
CA GLU A 335 -35.77 -23.74 18.49
C GLU A 335 -34.87 -23.18 19.61
N GLY A 336 -34.81 -21.85 19.65
CA GLY A 336 -34.32 -21.09 20.81
C GLY A 336 -33.80 -19.70 20.43
N LEU A 337 -34.61 -18.67 20.67
CA LEU A 337 -34.33 -17.24 20.46
C LEU A 337 -33.00 -16.79 21.12
N GLY A 338 -32.12 -16.17 20.34
CA GLY A 338 -30.95 -15.43 20.85
C GLY A 338 -29.99 -15.06 19.72
N LEU A 339 -29.83 -13.77 19.43
CA LEU A 339 -28.80 -13.27 18.51
C LEU A 339 -27.41 -13.58 19.08
N PRO A 340 -26.49 -14.25 18.34
CA PRO A 340 -25.12 -14.36 18.79
C PRO A 340 -24.30 -13.15 18.31
N VAL A 341 -23.88 -12.31 19.25
CA VAL A 341 -22.68 -11.48 19.10
C VAL A 341 -21.50 -12.44 19.25
N LEU A 342 -20.77 -12.72 18.17
CA LEU A 342 -19.55 -13.53 18.25
C LEU A 342 -18.33 -12.62 18.38
N GLN A 343 -17.83 -12.48 19.61
CA GLN A 343 -16.47 -12.03 19.91
C GLN A 343 -15.50 -13.17 19.60
N LEU A 344 -14.62 -13.00 18.61
CA LEU A 344 -13.56 -13.95 18.30
C LEU A 344 -12.36 -13.72 19.23
N PHE A 345 -12.20 -14.59 20.24
CA PHE A 345 -10.92 -14.80 20.91
C PHE A 345 -10.16 -15.92 20.21
N TYR A 346 -8.93 -15.65 19.78
CA TYR A 346 -8.01 -16.66 19.26
C TYR A 346 -7.16 -17.24 20.41
N HIS A 347 -7.18 -18.57 20.57
CA HIS A 347 -6.16 -19.33 21.27
C HIS A 347 -5.33 -20.08 20.22
N SER A 348 -4.03 -19.80 20.14
CA SER A 348 -3.12 -20.64 19.37
C SER A 348 -2.84 -21.92 20.17
N LYS A 349 -3.03 -23.08 19.55
CA LYS A 349 -2.46 -24.33 20.08
C LYS A 349 -1.05 -24.46 19.54
N ALA A 350 -0.08 -24.45 20.44
CA ALA A 350 1.29 -24.83 20.17
C ALA A 350 1.35 -26.31 19.76
N VAL A 351 2.09 -26.59 18.69
CA VAL A 351 2.41 -27.96 18.26
C VAL A 351 3.68 -28.38 19.00
N HIS A 352 3.59 -29.43 19.81
CA HIS A 352 4.74 -30.10 20.41
C HIS A 352 5.54 -30.84 19.33
N LEU A 353 6.84 -30.53 19.24
CA LEU A 353 7.82 -31.33 18.52
C LEU A 353 8.20 -32.54 19.38
N GLY A 354 8.00 -33.75 18.85
CA GLY A 354 8.42 -35.00 19.47
C GLY A 354 9.91 -35.27 19.27
N GLU A 355 10.56 -35.78 20.32
CA GLU A 355 11.94 -36.27 20.33
C GLU A 355 12.14 -37.52 19.44
N PRO A 356 13.38 -37.77 18.95
CA PRO A 356 13.70 -38.98 18.20
C PRO A 356 14.06 -40.15 19.12
N ALA A 357 13.51 -41.32 18.84
CA ALA A 357 13.91 -42.57 19.48
C ALA A 357 15.09 -43.23 18.74
N HIS A 358 16.05 -43.68 19.54
CA HIS A 358 17.15 -44.58 19.16
C HIS A 358 16.65 -45.92 18.60
N GLN A 359 17.27 -46.39 17.51
CA GLN A 359 17.93 -47.71 17.42
C GLN A 359 18.86 -47.76 16.22
#